data_AF-A0A933YDZ3-F1
#
_entry.id   AF-A0A933YDZ3-F1
#
_cell.length_a   1.000
_cell.length_b   1.000
_cell.length_c   1.000
_cell.angle_alpha   90.00
_cell.angle_beta   90.00
_cell.angle_gamma   90.00
#
_symmetry.space_group_name_H-M   'P 1'
#
loop_
_entity.id
_entity.type
_entity.pdbx_description
1 polymer ?
#
loop_
_entity_poly.entity_id
_entity_poly.type
_entity_poly.pdbx_seq_one_letter_code
_entity_poly.pdbx_strand_id
1 'polypeptide(L)'
;MAIELLDQILPHVKDAVHPKRISISDWKMKEGDLPGAHLPKFKDSSWVSIRVPFEWGKFGRTFWFRTKIVVPPELAGQHLALLLDFPEALLYVNGHAYHGLDANHQEVLLAEKAKANQEFVLAIQAYAGRKKEHNTFGDAELVVLNPVARGLYHGLAALKSLEAEHEHGSQPSKDLRELVRRTLVFLKYFKPGGEEYPNAIARAYDFLSTAAESELLSGSPPLMH
;
A
#
# COMPACT_ATOMS: atom_id res chain seq x y z
N MET A 1 14.69 -21.20 13.92
CA MET A 1 13.30 -21.58 14.28
C MET A 1 12.27 -20.44 14.20
N ALA A 2 12.25 -19.43 15.08
CA ALA A 2 11.19 -18.40 15.06
C ALA A 2 11.21 -17.50 13.80
N ILE A 3 12.39 -17.03 13.41
CA ILE A 3 12.57 -16.20 12.20
C ILE A 3 12.33 -17.01 10.92
N GLU A 4 12.76 -18.27 10.86
CA GLU A 4 12.44 -19.16 9.73
C GLU A 4 10.93 -19.36 9.56
N LEU A 5 10.19 -19.54 10.66
CA LEU A 5 8.72 -19.63 10.60
C LEU A 5 8.11 -18.28 10.18
N LEU A 6 8.67 -17.17 10.63
CA LEU A 6 8.25 -15.85 10.19
C LEU A 6 8.41 -15.70 8.66
N ASP A 7 9.52 -16.15 8.10
CA ASP A 7 9.78 -16.09 6.65
C ASP A 7 8.75 -16.87 5.83
N GLN A 8 8.20 -17.94 6.38
CA GLN A 8 7.14 -18.72 5.75
C GLN A 8 5.77 -18.03 5.88
N ILE A 9 5.49 -17.38 7.00
CA ILE A 9 4.17 -16.80 7.30
C ILE A 9 4.02 -15.37 6.76
N LEU A 10 5.08 -14.57 6.77
CA LEU A 10 5.02 -13.14 6.46
C LEU A 10 4.48 -12.84 5.05
N PRO A 11 4.79 -13.62 3.99
CA PRO A 11 4.15 -13.43 2.68
C PRO A 11 2.62 -13.57 2.72
N HIS A 12 2.10 -14.50 3.52
CA HIS A 12 0.66 -14.70 3.65
C HIS A 12 -0.04 -13.56 4.42
N VAL A 13 0.64 -13.00 5.42
CA VAL A 13 0.15 -11.79 6.10
C VAL A 13 0.16 -10.61 5.13
N LYS A 14 1.20 -10.50 4.28
CA LYS A 14 1.30 -9.48 3.23
C LYS A 14 0.14 -9.57 2.24
N ASP A 15 -0.20 -10.78 1.79
CA ASP A 15 -1.33 -10.97 0.87
C ASP A 15 -2.66 -10.53 1.50
N ALA A 16 -2.81 -10.73 2.82
CA ALA A 16 -3.99 -10.31 3.56
C ALA A 16 -4.09 -8.79 3.80
N VAL A 17 -3.04 -8.00 3.49
CA VAL A 17 -3.09 -6.53 3.49
C VAL A 17 -4.08 -6.04 2.43
N HIS A 18 -4.12 -6.73 1.29
CA HIS A 18 -4.98 -6.40 0.15
C HIS A 18 -5.84 -7.59 -0.27
N PRO A 19 -6.88 -7.94 0.52
CA PRO A 19 -7.66 -9.16 0.31
C PRO A 19 -8.51 -9.13 -0.96
N LYS A 20 -8.75 -7.95 -1.54
CA LYS A 20 -9.45 -7.78 -2.82
C LYS A 20 -8.75 -6.70 -3.64
N ARG A 21 -8.57 -7.00 -4.93
CA ARG A 21 -7.91 -6.15 -5.92
C ARG A 21 -8.75 -6.11 -7.19
N ILE A 22 -8.86 -4.94 -7.80
CA ILE A 22 -9.58 -4.72 -9.06
C ILE A 22 -8.66 -3.91 -9.95
N SER A 23 -8.23 -4.47 -11.08
CA SER A 23 -7.40 -3.76 -12.05
C SER A 23 -8.15 -2.58 -12.67
N ILE A 24 -7.47 -1.45 -12.79
CA ILE A 24 -7.91 -0.24 -13.46
C ILE A 24 -7.18 -0.20 -14.81
N SER A 25 -7.71 -0.90 -15.80
CA SER A 25 -7.03 -1.07 -17.08
C SER A 25 -7.25 0.11 -18.04
N ASP A 26 -8.41 0.75 -17.99
CA ASP A 26 -8.78 1.80 -18.93
C ASP A 26 -8.26 3.18 -18.49
N TRP A 27 -7.26 3.68 -19.21
CA TRP A 27 -6.69 5.01 -18.99
C TRP A 27 -6.65 5.80 -20.29
N LYS A 28 -6.58 7.12 -20.14
CA LYS A 28 -6.33 8.06 -21.23
C LYS A 28 -5.02 8.77 -21.00
N MET A 29 -4.25 8.98 -22.06
CA MET A 29 -2.96 9.65 -22.01
C MET A 29 -2.85 10.80 -23.02
N LYS A 30 -2.14 11.86 -22.63
CA LYS A 30 -1.77 12.96 -23.52
C LYS A 30 -0.39 13.52 -23.18
N GLU A 31 0.45 13.70 -24.20
CA GLU A 31 1.70 14.46 -24.11
C GLU A 31 1.39 15.97 -24.02
N GLY A 32 2.10 16.66 -23.13
CA GLY A 32 2.07 18.10 -22.97
C GLY A 32 1.85 18.53 -21.52
N ASP A 33 2.18 19.78 -21.22
CA ASP A 33 1.72 20.43 -20.00
C ASP A 33 0.35 21.08 -20.29
N LEU A 34 -0.69 20.54 -19.66
CA LEU A 34 -2.09 20.87 -19.95
C LEU A 34 -2.72 21.52 -18.73
N PRO A 35 -2.83 22.86 -18.69
CA PRO A 35 -3.45 23.55 -17.56
C PRO A 35 -4.86 23.03 -17.29
N GLY A 36 -5.13 22.72 -16.02
CA GLY A 36 -6.44 22.21 -15.59
C GLY A 36 -6.71 20.74 -15.94
N ALA A 37 -5.75 20.00 -16.50
CA ALA A 37 -5.91 18.57 -16.79
C ALA A 37 -6.10 17.69 -15.55
N HIS A 38 -5.91 18.23 -14.34
CA HIS A 38 -6.30 17.57 -13.09
C HIS A 38 -7.81 17.68 -12.79
N LEU A 39 -8.52 18.66 -13.36
CA LEU A 39 -9.90 18.97 -12.98
C LEU A 39 -10.89 17.88 -13.41
N PRO A 40 -11.94 17.59 -12.62
CA PRO A 40 -12.94 16.57 -12.96
C PRO A 40 -13.66 16.79 -14.28
N LYS A 41 -13.95 18.06 -14.61
CA LYS A 41 -14.70 18.47 -15.82
C LYS A 41 -13.82 18.70 -17.05
N PHE A 42 -12.52 18.40 -16.97
CA PHE A 42 -11.61 18.53 -18.11
C PHE A 42 -12.05 17.58 -19.24
N LYS A 43 -12.08 18.09 -20.48
CA LYS A 43 -12.47 17.30 -21.66
C LYS A 43 -11.28 16.52 -22.19
N ASP A 44 -11.28 15.22 -21.94
CA ASP A 44 -10.23 14.27 -22.38
C ASP A 44 -10.71 13.33 -23.51
N SER A 45 -11.79 13.67 -24.22
CA SER A 45 -12.35 12.82 -25.27
C SER A 45 -11.41 12.62 -26.47
N SER A 46 -10.46 13.53 -26.69
CA SER A 46 -9.44 13.46 -27.76
C SER A 46 -8.11 12.84 -27.32
N TRP A 47 -8.03 12.34 -26.08
CA TRP A 47 -6.83 11.72 -25.55
C TRP A 47 -6.70 10.28 -26.05
N VAL A 48 -5.47 9.78 -26.09
CA VAL A 48 -5.18 8.42 -26.54
C VAL A 48 -5.63 7.46 -25.44
N SER A 49 -6.45 6.46 -25.76
CA SER A 49 -6.79 5.41 -24.82
C SER A 49 -5.63 4.42 -24.73
N ILE A 50 -5.25 4.05 -23.52
CA ILE A 50 -4.16 3.12 -23.24
C ILE A 50 -4.64 2.04 -22.27
N ARG A 51 -3.90 0.92 -22.22
CA ARG A 51 -4.06 -0.12 -21.20
C ARG A 51 -2.77 -0.28 -20.43
N VAL A 52 -2.87 -0.52 -19.14
CA VAL A 52 -1.73 -0.75 -18.23
C VAL A 52 -1.42 -2.26 -18.19
N PRO A 53 -0.16 -2.71 -18.28
CA PRO A 53 1.08 -1.91 -18.38
C PRO A 53 1.21 -1.14 -19.71
N PHE A 54 1.81 0.06 -19.66
CA PHE A 54 2.00 0.93 -20.81
C PHE A 54 3.37 1.60 -20.80
N GLU A 55 4.10 1.53 -21.91
CA GLU A 55 5.34 2.29 -22.11
C GLU A 55 5.02 3.71 -22.58
N TRP A 56 5.65 4.70 -21.96
CA TRP A 56 5.45 6.10 -22.26
C TRP A 56 6.74 6.89 -22.08
N GLY A 57 6.69 8.16 -22.45
CA GLY A 57 7.80 9.07 -22.24
C GLY A 57 8.51 9.46 -23.52
N LYS A 58 9.11 10.63 -23.45
CA LYS A 58 9.89 11.25 -24.51
C LYS A 58 10.79 12.28 -23.84
N PHE A 59 12.02 12.40 -24.31
CA PHE A 59 13.02 13.27 -23.70
C PHE A 59 12.45 14.67 -23.41
N GLY A 60 12.47 15.05 -22.12
CA GLY A 60 12.08 16.37 -21.64
C GLY A 60 10.59 16.70 -21.78
N ARG A 61 9.71 15.69 -21.82
CA ARG A 61 8.26 15.90 -21.99
C ARG A 61 7.47 15.52 -20.74
N THR A 62 6.41 16.28 -20.51
CA THR A 62 5.38 16.00 -19.50
C THR A 62 4.22 15.25 -20.13
N PHE A 63 3.64 14.34 -19.37
CA PHE A 63 2.49 13.55 -19.77
C PHE A 63 1.42 13.63 -18.70
N TRP A 64 0.17 13.55 -19.14
CA TRP A 64 -0.96 13.38 -18.28
C TRP A 64 -1.64 12.05 -18.54
N PHE A 65 -2.07 11.40 -17.46
CA PHE A 65 -2.87 10.18 -17.48
C PHE A 65 -4.16 10.44 -16.72
N ARG A 66 -5.29 9.99 -17.24
CA ARG A 66 -6.60 10.20 -16.62
C ARG A 66 -7.44 8.94 -16.68
N THR A 67 -8.18 8.70 -15.60
CA THR A 67 -9.23 7.69 -15.57
C THR A 67 -10.33 8.11 -14.60
N LYS A 68 -11.45 7.40 -14.66
CA LYS A 68 -12.53 7.52 -13.68
C LYS A 68 -12.80 6.14 -13.12
N ILE A 69 -12.85 6.06 -11.79
CA ILE A 69 -13.27 4.85 -11.09
C ILE A 69 -14.61 5.10 -10.43
N VAL A 70 -15.46 4.07 -10.45
CA VAL A 70 -16.72 4.04 -9.72
C VAL A 70 -16.60 2.93 -8.69
N VAL A 71 -16.81 3.25 -7.41
CA VAL A 71 -16.74 2.28 -6.33
C VAL A 71 -17.86 1.25 -6.51
N PRO A 72 -17.54 -0.03 -6.71
CA PRO A 72 -18.54 -1.08 -6.79
C PRO A 72 -19.34 -1.18 -5.48
N PRO A 73 -20.66 -1.42 -5.51
CA PRO A 73 -21.50 -1.48 -4.32
C PRO A 73 -20.99 -2.46 -3.26
N GLU A 74 -20.37 -3.56 -3.65
CA GLU A 74 -19.83 -4.56 -2.72
C GLU A 74 -18.57 -4.10 -1.96
N LEU A 75 -17.99 -2.96 -2.33
CA LEU A 75 -16.88 -2.33 -1.61
C LEU A 75 -17.33 -1.22 -0.65
N ALA A 76 -18.65 -0.99 -0.53
CA ALA A 76 -19.17 0.02 0.38
C ALA A 76 -18.75 -0.29 1.84
N GLY A 77 -18.33 0.75 2.57
CA GLY A 77 -17.85 0.67 3.94
C GLY A 77 -16.41 0.18 4.10
N GLN A 78 -15.75 -0.27 3.03
CA GLN A 78 -14.35 -0.72 3.07
C GLN A 78 -13.37 0.46 3.06
N HIS A 79 -12.16 0.21 3.54
CA HIS A 79 -11.02 1.07 3.26
C HIS A 79 -10.52 0.77 1.86
N LEU A 80 -10.44 1.78 1.00
CA LEU A 80 -9.96 1.66 -0.37
C LEU A 80 -8.66 2.42 -0.55
N ALA A 81 -7.72 1.79 -1.24
CA ALA A 81 -6.48 2.40 -1.68
C ALA A 81 -6.27 2.15 -3.19
N LEU A 82 -5.37 2.91 -3.78
CA LEU A 82 -4.80 2.65 -5.09
C LEU A 82 -3.43 2.00 -4.93
N LEU A 83 -3.14 1.00 -5.76
CA LEU A 83 -1.77 0.57 -6.03
C LEU A 83 -1.41 1.03 -7.44
N LEU A 84 -0.46 1.96 -7.54
CA LEU A 84 -0.01 2.53 -8.81
C LEU A 84 1.48 2.29 -8.96
N ASP A 85 1.87 1.39 -9.86
CA ASP A 85 3.27 1.24 -10.24
C ASP A 85 3.60 2.29 -11.31
N PHE A 86 4.04 3.43 -10.81
CA PHE A 86 4.40 4.60 -11.61
C PHE A 86 5.79 5.08 -11.16
N PRO A 87 6.64 5.60 -12.06
CA PRO A 87 7.83 6.34 -11.67
C PRO A 87 7.42 7.68 -11.03
N GLU A 88 8.34 8.64 -10.98
CA GLU A 88 8.09 9.95 -10.37
C GLU A 88 6.93 10.71 -11.04
N ALA A 89 5.86 10.93 -10.27
CA ALA A 89 4.67 11.64 -10.72
C ALA A 89 3.88 12.28 -9.57
N LEU A 90 2.91 13.13 -9.91
CA LEU A 90 1.95 13.69 -8.96
C LEU A 90 0.55 13.20 -9.30
N LEU A 91 -0.08 12.50 -8.35
CA LEU A 91 -1.46 12.07 -8.41
C LEU A 91 -2.38 13.19 -7.91
N TYR A 92 -3.44 13.41 -8.67
CA TYR A 92 -4.58 14.24 -8.31
C TYR A 92 -5.83 13.37 -8.19
N VAL A 93 -6.62 13.64 -7.15
CA VAL A 93 -7.91 13.00 -6.92
C VAL A 93 -8.98 14.08 -6.90
N ASN A 94 -9.98 13.96 -7.76
CA ASN A 94 -11.08 14.92 -7.89
C ASN A 94 -10.63 16.38 -8.11
N GLY A 95 -9.48 16.58 -8.76
CA GLY A 95 -8.92 17.91 -9.04
C GLY A 95 -7.97 18.46 -7.98
N HIS A 96 -7.77 17.76 -6.87
CA HIS A 96 -6.84 18.19 -5.82
C HIS A 96 -5.55 17.39 -5.91
N ALA A 97 -4.41 18.07 -5.78
CA ALA A 97 -3.12 17.40 -5.61
C ALA A 97 -3.20 16.53 -4.35
N TYR A 98 -2.86 15.25 -4.48
CA TYR A 98 -3.19 14.25 -3.47
C TYR A 98 -1.95 13.50 -2.96
N HIS A 99 -1.11 12.97 -3.85
CA HIS A 99 0.07 12.19 -3.45
C HIS A 99 1.16 12.20 -4.53
N GLY A 100 2.43 12.24 -4.12
CA GLY A 100 3.54 11.93 -5.02
C GLY A 100 3.65 10.42 -5.24
N LEU A 101 3.94 9.99 -6.46
CA LEU A 101 4.17 8.59 -6.81
C LEU A 101 5.64 8.40 -7.14
N ASP A 102 6.21 7.29 -6.69
CA ASP A 102 7.52 6.80 -7.10
C ASP A 102 7.64 5.30 -6.74
N ALA A 103 8.81 4.70 -6.99
CA ALA A 103 9.06 3.27 -6.73
C ALA A 103 8.88 2.84 -5.26
N ASN A 104 8.90 3.78 -4.31
CA ASN A 104 8.68 3.55 -2.88
C ASN A 104 7.26 3.95 -2.42
N HIS A 105 6.57 4.79 -3.18
CA HIS A 105 5.25 5.34 -2.85
C HIS A 105 4.18 4.93 -3.86
N GLN A 106 3.81 3.65 -3.82
CA GLN A 106 2.85 3.06 -4.76
C GLN A 106 1.45 2.84 -4.16
N GLU A 107 1.31 2.80 -2.83
CA GLU A 107 0.02 2.66 -2.12
C GLU A 107 -0.54 4.02 -1.70
N VAL A 108 -1.75 4.36 -2.16
CA VAL A 108 -2.40 5.63 -1.85
C VAL A 108 -3.81 5.42 -1.31
N LEU A 109 -4.06 5.76 -0.04
CA LEU A 109 -5.39 5.66 0.58
C LEU A 109 -6.39 6.63 -0.10
N LEU A 110 -7.50 6.11 -0.61
CA LEU A 110 -8.57 6.90 -1.24
C LEU A 110 -9.74 7.20 -0.29
N ALA A 111 -10.14 6.23 0.52
CA ALA A 111 -11.26 6.36 1.43
C ALA A 111 -11.15 5.34 2.57
N GLU A 112 -11.45 5.74 3.80
CA GLU A 112 -11.54 4.81 4.93
C GLU A 112 -12.90 4.09 4.99
N LYS A 113 -13.95 4.76 4.50
CA LYS A 113 -15.31 4.24 4.43
C LYS A 113 -15.91 4.61 3.08
N ALA A 114 -15.60 3.81 2.07
CA ALA A 114 -16.06 4.07 0.71
C ALA A 114 -17.59 4.03 0.61
N LYS A 115 -18.17 4.90 -0.23
CA LYS A 115 -19.62 4.88 -0.51
C LYS A 115 -19.89 4.13 -1.80
N ALA A 116 -20.96 3.34 -1.84
CA ALA A 116 -21.41 2.68 -3.07
C ALA A 116 -21.62 3.73 -4.19
N ASN A 117 -21.15 3.41 -5.40
CA ASN A 117 -21.22 4.28 -6.58
C ASN A 117 -20.50 5.63 -6.43
N GLN A 118 -19.63 5.77 -5.43
CA GLN A 118 -18.77 6.95 -5.33
C GLN A 118 -17.82 7.00 -6.53
N GLU A 119 -17.79 8.13 -7.21
CA GLU A 119 -16.86 8.35 -8.31
C GLU A 119 -15.59 9.03 -7.83
N PHE A 120 -14.44 8.61 -8.36
CA PHE A 120 -13.20 9.35 -8.29
C PHE A 120 -12.67 9.62 -9.68
N VAL A 121 -12.34 10.88 -9.95
CA VAL A 121 -11.57 11.26 -11.13
C VAL A 121 -10.10 11.30 -10.74
N LEU A 122 -9.32 10.43 -11.36
CA LEU A 122 -7.88 10.34 -11.15
C LEU A 122 -7.16 11.03 -12.30
N ALA A 123 -6.18 11.84 -11.97
CA ALA A 123 -5.26 12.41 -12.94
C ALA A 123 -3.82 12.30 -12.43
N ILE A 124 -2.90 11.84 -13.27
CA ILE A 124 -1.48 11.73 -12.94
C ILE A 124 -0.72 12.66 -13.88
N GLN A 125 0.07 13.56 -13.30
CA GLN A 125 1.01 14.40 -14.04
C GLN A 125 2.42 13.84 -13.85
N ALA A 126 3.10 13.50 -14.94
CA ALA A 126 4.40 12.87 -14.87
C ALA A 126 5.39 13.50 -15.85
N TYR A 127 6.63 13.67 -15.41
CA TYR A 127 7.72 14.17 -16.26
C TYR A 127 8.59 13.00 -16.69
N ALA A 128 8.79 12.84 -17.99
CA ALA A 128 9.51 11.70 -18.54
C ALA A 128 11.04 11.73 -18.28
N GLY A 129 11.55 12.83 -17.70
CA GLY A 129 12.97 12.98 -17.46
C GLY A 129 13.77 13.34 -18.70
N ARG A 130 15.11 13.31 -18.54
CA ARG A 130 16.09 13.58 -19.62
C ARG A 130 16.82 12.32 -20.09
N LYS A 131 16.39 11.14 -19.64
CA LYS A 131 16.91 9.87 -20.15
C LYS A 131 16.25 9.57 -21.51
N LYS A 132 16.95 8.80 -22.35
CA LYS A 132 16.42 8.37 -23.66
C LYS A 132 15.50 7.15 -23.55
N GLU A 133 15.55 6.46 -22.42
CA GLU A 133 14.71 5.30 -22.13
C GLU A 133 13.26 5.72 -21.89
N HIS A 134 12.33 4.86 -22.29
CA HIS A 134 10.92 5.02 -21.95
C HIS A 134 10.68 4.67 -20.49
N ASN A 135 9.67 5.31 -19.90
CA ASN A 135 9.14 4.96 -18.61
C ASN A 135 7.99 3.96 -18.77
N THR A 136 7.65 3.26 -17.69
CA THR A 136 6.55 2.31 -17.68
C THR A 136 5.53 2.75 -16.65
N PHE A 137 4.26 2.79 -17.04
CA PHE A 137 3.14 2.70 -16.10
C PHE A 137 2.86 1.20 -15.97
N GLY A 138 3.32 0.58 -14.89
CA GLY A 138 3.39 -0.88 -14.76
C GLY A 138 2.07 -1.52 -14.35
N ASP A 139 1.41 -0.96 -13.34
CA ASP A 139 0.19 -1.51 -12.76
C ASP A 139 -0.68 -0.41 -12.16
N ALA A 140 -1.99 -0.65 -12.16
CA ALA A 140 -2.98 0.24 -11.57
C ALA A 140 -4.13 -0.59 -11.02
N GLU A 141 -4.28 -0.61 -9.69
CA GLU A 141 -5.32 -1.38 -9.02
C GLU A 141 -6.09 -0.52 -8.01
N LEU A 142 -7.41 -0.74 -7.92
CA LEU A 142 -8.21 -0.37 -6.77
C LEU A 142 -8.21 -1.56 -5.80
N VAL A 143 -7.74 -1.35 -4.57
CA VAL A 143 -7.61 -2.41 -3.58
C VAL A 143 -8.42 -2.11 -2.33
N VAL A 144 -8.95 -3.17 -1.72
CA VAL A 144 -9.42 -3.10 -0.33
C VAL A 144 -8.19 -3.16 0.55
N LEU A 145 -8.07 -2.22 1.48
CA LEU A 145 -7.00 -2.17 2.45
C LEU A 145 -7.48 -2.76 3.78
N ASN A 146 -6.75 -3.75 4.30
CA ASN A 146 -6.95 -4.27 5.64
C ASN A 146 -5.93 -3.63 6.61
N PRO A 147 -6.32 -2.62 7.40
CA PRO A 147 -5.39 -1.91 8.27
C PRO A 147 -4.79 -2.79 9.36
N VAL A 148 -5.52 -3.81 9.83
CA VAL A 148 -5.06 -4.75 10.86
C VAL A 148 -3.98 -5.67 10.29
N ALA A 149 -4.21 -6.25 9.10
CA ALA A 149 -3.18 -7.04 8.42
C ALA A 149 -1.95 -6.21 8.08
N ARG A 150 -2.14 -4.95 7.63
CA ARG A 150 -1.05 -4.01 7.36
C ARG A 150 -0.21 -3.75 8.60
N GLY A 151 -0.86 -3.42 9.72
CA GLY A 151 -0.18 -3.19 10.99
C GLY A 151 0.63 -4.40 11.44
N LEU A 152 0.05 -5.60 11.37
CA LEU A 152 0.74 -6.85 11.70
C LEU A 152 1.94 -7.12 10.79
N TYR A 153 1.76 -6.97 9.47
CA TYR A 153 2.82 -7.17 8.49
C TYR A 153 4.02 -6.27 8.77
N HIS A 154 3.79 -4.96 8.91
CA HIS A 154 4.89 -4.02 9.17
C HIS A 154 5.51 -4.20 10.54
N GLY A 155 4.71 -4.52 11.57
CA GLY A 155 5.22 -4.81 12.90
C GLY A 155 6.16 -6.02 12.91
N LEU A 156 5.76 -7.13 12.29
CA LEU A 156 6.60 -8.32 12.17
C LEU A 156 7.83 -8.09 11.29
N ALA A 157 7.69 -7.35 10.18
CA ALA A 157 8.81 -7.01 9.32
C ALA A 157 9.84 -6.13 10.05
N ALA A 158 9.37 -5.14 10.81
CA ALA A 158 10.24 -4.31 11.64
C ALA A 158 10.98 -5.15 12.69
N LEU A 159 10.27 -6.01 13.45
CA LEU A 159 10.92 -6.88 14.43
C LEU A 159 12.00 -7.78 13.80
N LYS A 160 11.74 -8.31 12.59
CA LYS A 160 12.74 -9.08 11.85
C LYS A 160 13.97 -8.25 11.49
N SER A 161 13.76 -7.03 11.00
CA SER A 161 14.86 -6.11 10.68
C SER A 161 15.67 -5.73 11.92
N LEU A 162 15.02 -5.37 13.02
CA LEU A 162 15.70 -5.07 14.29
C LEU A 162 16.50 -6.26 14.81
N GLU A 163 15.96 -7.48 14.72
CA GLU A 163 16.66 -8.68 15.17
C GLU A 163 17.96 -8.92 14.39
N ALA A 164 17.97 -8.62 13.10
CA ALA A 164 19.14 -8.76 12.23
C ALA A 164 20.25 -7.73 12.52
N GLU A 165 19.95 -6.62 13.19
CA GLU A 165 20.93 -5.61 13.59
C GLU A 165 21.66 -5.97 14.89
N HIS A 166 21.15 -6.93 15.65
CA HIS A 166 21.75 -7.38 16.92
C HIS A 166 22.71 -8.55 16.75
N GLU A 167 23.72 -8.63 17.64
CA GLU A 167 24.62 -9.78 17.70
C GLU A 167 23.85 -11.07 17.97
N HIS A 168 24.23 -12.13 17.26
CA HIS A 168 23.56 -13.42 17.37
C HIS A 168 23.67 -13.98 18.80
N GLY A 169 22.52 -14.26 19.41
CA GLY A 169 22.44 -14.82 20.77
C GLY A 169 22.54 -13.79 21.89
N SER A 170 22.65 -12.50 21.58
CA SER A 170 22.49 -11.40 22.54
C SER A 170 21.10 -11.44 23.19
N GLN A 171 20.98 -10.85 24.39
CA GLN A 171 19.70 -10.79 25.10
C GLN A 171 18.62 -10.08 24.27
N PRO A 172 18.87 -8.90 23.66
CA PRO A 172 17.89 -8.24 22.79
C PRO A 172 17.43 -9.11 21.61
N SER A 173 18.35 -9.81 20.93
CA SER A 173 18.00 -10.74 19.84
C SER A 173 17.08 -11.87 20.33
N LYS A 174 17.33 -12.42 21.53
CA LYS A 174 16.48 -13.46 22.12
C LYS A 174 15.08 -12.93 22.46
N ASP A 175 14.98 -11.73 23.02
CA ASP A 175 13.71 -11.10 23.39
C ASP A 175 12.85 -10.81 22.14
N LEU A 176 13.46 -10.26 21.09
CA LEU A 176 12.79 -10.04 19.79
C LEU A 176 12.30 -11.36 19.18
N ARG A 177 13.14 -12.40 19.18
CA ARG A 177 12.75 -13.73 18.68
C ARG A 177 11.61 -14.33 19.48
N GLU A 178 11.57 -14.10 20.79
CA GLU A 178 10.49 -14.58 21.66
C GLU A 178 9.18 -13.83 21.40
N LEU A 179 9.22 -12.50 21.21
CA LEU A 179 8.06 -11.70 20.84
C LEU A 179 7.48 -12.15 19.49
N VAL A 180 8.35 -12.33 18.48
CA VAL A 180 7.96 -12.89 17.17
C VAL A 180 7.32 -14.27 17.37
N ARG A 181 7.98 -15.18 18.10
CA ARG A 181 7.48 -16.55 18.33
C ARG A 181 6.09 -16.54 18.97
N ARG A 182 5.86 -15.73 20.01
CA ARG A 182 4.57 -15.61 20.70
C ARG A 182 3.49 -15.06 19.78
N THR A 183 3.82 -14.08 18.93
CA THR A 183 2.91 -13.55 17.91
C THR A 183 2.53 -14.61 16.88
N LEU A 184 3.49 -15.40 16.39
CA LEU A 184 3.25 -16.43 15.37
C LEU A 184 2.39 -17.60 15.86
N VAL A 185 2.23 -17.82 17.16
CA VAL A 185 1.33 -18.86 17.70
C VAL A 185 -0.11 -18.65 17.23
N PHE A 186 -0.54 -17.40 17.07
CA PHE A 186 -1.88 -17.07 16.60
C PHE A 186 -2.12 -17.40 15.13
N LEU A 187 -1.06 -17.49 14.32
CA LEU A 187 -1.13 -17.69 12.87
C LEU A 187 -0.82 -19.12 12.45
N LYS A 188 0.16 -19.77 13.10
CA LYS A 188 0.77 -21.02 12.60
C LYS A 188 -0.18 -22.22 12.45
N TYR A 189 -1.35 -22.18 13.09
CA TYR A 189 -2.36 -23.24 13.03
C TYR A 189 -3.50 -22.96 12.05
N PHE A 190 -3.51 -21.78 11.42
CA PHE A 190 -4.57 -21.38 10.50
C PHE A 190 -4.07 -21.43 9.07
N LYS A 191 -4.90 -21.99 8.18
CA LYS A 191 -4.61 -22.02 6.75
C LYS A 191 -4.65 -20.58 6.19
N PRO A 192 -3.57 -20.09 5.56
CA PRO A 192 -3.59 -18.83 4.82
C PRO A 192 -4.75 -18.76 3.83
N GLY A 193 -5.47 -17.63 3.84
CA GLY A 193 -6.65 -17.42 2.99
C GLY A 193 -7.89 -18.23 3.38
N GLY A 194 -7.86 -19.00 4.47
CA GLY A 194 -9.05 -19.65 5.04
C GLY A 194 -9.97 -18.65 5.74
N GLU A 195 -11.22 -19.06 5.98
CA GLU A 195 -12.26 -18.20 6.59
C GLU A 195 -11.86 -17.65 7.97
N GLU A 196 -11.12 -18.42 8.76
CA GLU A 196 -10.64 -18.00 10.09
C GLU A 196 -9.33 -17.20 10.06
N TYR A 197 -8.67 -17.08 8.91
CA TYR A 197 -7.38 -16.39 8.81
C TYR A 197 -7.47 -14.89 9.16
N PRO A 198 -8.51 -14.13 8.76
CA PRO A 198 -8.71 -12.76 9.21
C PRO A 198 -8.80 -12.64 10.74
N ASN A 199 -9.52 -13.56 11.40
CA ASN A 199 -9.61 -13.58 12.87
C ASN A 199 -8.26 -13.89 13.52
N ALA A 200 -7.48 -14.79 12.91
CA ALA A 200 -6.12 -15.10 13.36
C ALA A 200 -5.18 -13.89 13.26
N ILE A 201 -5.25 -13.14 12.14
CA ILE A 201 -4.52 -11.89 11.95
C ILE A 201 -4.92 -10.86 13.03
N ALA A 202 -6.21 -10.69 13.30
CA ALA A 202 -6.67 -9.74 14.31
C ALA A 202 -6.11 -10.05 15.70
N ARG A 203 -6.15 -11.33 16.13
CA ARG A 203 -5.58 -11.75 17.42
C ARG A 203 -4.06 -11.58 17.48
N ALA A 204 -3.36 -11.90 16.40
CA ALA A 204 -1.92 -11.72 16.31
C ALA A 204 -1.54 -10.23 16.41
N TYR A 205 -2.27 -9.36 15.73
CA TYR A 205 -2.06 -7.92 15.77
C TYR A 205 -2.33 -7.34 17.16
N ASP A 206 -3.46 -7.69 17.77
CA ASP A 206 -3.83 -7.25 19.12
C ASP A 206 -2.77 -7.63 20.16
N PHE A 207 -2.28 -8.87 20.11
CA PHE A 207 -1.18 -9.32 20.95
C PHE A 207 0.09 -8.50 20.74
N LEU A 208 0.49 -8.31 19.48
CA LEU A 208 1.72 -7.59 19.14
C LEU A 208 1.67 -6.11 19.56
N SER A 209 0.56 -5.43 19.29
CA SER A 209 0.36 -4.03 19.69
C SER A 209 0.37 -3.87 21.21
N THR A 210 -0.33 -4.75 21.93
CA THR A 210 -0.35 -4.71 23.41
C THR A 210 1.04 -4.96 24.00
N ALA A 211 1.79 -5.90 23.43
CA ALA A 211 3.15 -6.18 23.88
C ALA A 211 4.09 -4.98 23.66
N ALA A 212 4.00 -4.32 22.50
CA ALA A 212 4.80 -3.14 22.19
C ALA A 212 4.47 -1.94 23.11
N GLU A 213 3.19 -1.70 23.39
CA GLU A 213 2.75 -0.65 24.33
C GLU A 213 3.25 -0.90 25.75
N SER A 214 3.19 -2.15 26.22
CA SER A 214 3.70 -2.52 27.55
C SER A 214 5.20 -2.27 27.69
N GLU A 215 5.99 -2.55 26.64
CA GLU A 215 7.44 -2.31 26.67
C GLU A 215 7.74 -0.79 26.67
N LEU A 216 7.03 0.00 25.86
CA LEU A 216 7.15 1.47 25.82
C LEU A 216 6.84 2.11 27.19
N LEU A 217 5.79 1.64 27.86
CA LEU A 217 5.40 2.12 29.20
C LEU A 217 6.41 1.71 30.27
N SER A 218 7.02 0.52 30.15
CA SER A 218 8.06 0.05 31.08
C SER A 218 9.42 0.73 30.92
N GLY A 219 9.71 1.28 29.73
CA GLY A 219 10.96 1.98 29.40
C GLY A 219 10.93 3.50 29.60
N SER A 220 9.79 4.08 29.98
CA SER A 220 9.67 5.51 30.23
C SER A 220 10.25 5.87 31.61
N PRO A 221 11.27 6.76 31.72
CA PRO A 221 11.71 7.23 33.04
C PRO A 221 10.53 7.93 33.74
N PRO A 222 10.41 7.82 35.08
CA PRO A 222 9.33 8.48 35.79
C PRO A 222 9.41 9.98 35.51
N LEU A 223 8.29 10.57 35.08
CA LEU A 223 8.13 12.02 35.00
C LEU A 223 8.46 12.58 36.38
N MET A 224 9.63 13.19 36.52
CA MET A 224 9.97 13.92 37.73
C MET A 224 8.99 15.09 37.83
N HIS A 225 8.10 15.00 38.83
CA HIS A 225 7.29 16.12 39.32
C HIS A 225 8.16 17.10 40.10
#